data_AF-A0A2K9PJX6-F1
#
_entry.id   AF-A0A2K9PJX6-F1
#
_cell.length_a   1.000
_cell.length_b   1.000
_cell.length_c   1.000
_cell.angle_alpha   90.00
_cell.angle_beta   90.00
_cell.angle_gamma   90.00
#
_symmetry.space_group_name_H-M   'P 1'
#
loop_
_entity.id
_entity.type
_entity.pdbx_description
1 polymer ?
#
loop_
_entity_poly.entity_id
_entity_poly.type
_entity_poly.pdbx_seq_one_letter_code
_entity_poly.pdbx_strand_id
1 'polypeptide(L)'
;MFLHFGIRASKLKEKRIRGNTTCPNCESQNSFIATTFGKYLHVFWIPLFPLSKTTILECKHCKKSYNQNEIPTEINKALLKENKLNPVKAPLWHGCGGLILIVLFLVVFIFIMTNESEADPIKIDPMTKLLMDDIVKVSSSPTIETDSISFYLKPCINSSIEGIKTNEIKYYSKIKKNKLLVLLKVMDMKKIEKSSRKELLFAVEDCLLDLGLLETYDCYIGVKGKWNMLLVKTPYNSDLGGRFANMNFLLPFYDNDSIPTIN
;
A
#
# COMPACT_ATOMS: atom_id res chain seq x y z
N MET A 1 -13.69 -11.20 21.02
CA MET A 1 -13.69 -11.41 19.56
C MET A 1 -13.11 -12.79 19.28
N PHE A 2 -13.94 -13.80 19.04
CA PHE A 2 -13.45 -15.16 18.74
C PHE A 2 -13.10 -15.25 17.26
N LEU A 3 -11.83 -15.04 16.93
CA LEU A 3 -11.33 -15.27 15.59
C LEU A 3 -11.09 -16.78 15.41
N HIS A 4 -11.99 -17.47 14.70
CA HIS A 4 -11.88 -18.91 14.42
C HIS A 4 -11.03 -19.17 13.16
N PHE A 5 -9.71 -18.99 13.27
CA PHE A 5 -8.75 -19.41 12.24
C PHE A 5 -7.81 -20.49 12.77
N GLY A 6 -7.25 -21.31 11.87
CA GLY A 6 -6.33 -22.37 12.26
C GLY A 6 -6.06 -23.38 11.17
N ILE A 7 -5.34 -24.44 11.53
CA ILE A 7 -5.01 -25.56 10.64
C ILE A 7 -5.96 -26.72 10.96
N ARG A 8 -6.63 -27.23 9.93
CA ARG A 8 -7.41 -28.48 10.02
C ARG A 8 -6.86 -29.52 9.06
N ALA A 9 -7.23 -30.77 9.31
CA ALA A 9 -6.88 -31.89 8.45
C ALA A 9 -8.15 -32.58 7.97
N SER A 10 -8.18 -33.00 6.71
CA SER A 10 -9.23 -33.86 6.16
C SER A 10 -8.63 -35.10 5.53
N LYS A 11 -9.31 -36.24 5.67
CA LYS A 11 -8.92 -37.50 5.04
C LYS A 11 -8.99 -37.34 3.51
N LEU A 12 -7.88 -37.60 2.82
CA LEU A 12 -7.79 -37.51 1.35
C LEU A 12 -7.96 -38.87 0.70
N LYS A 13 -7.26 -39.87 1.23
CA LYS A 13 -7.24 -41.21 0.65
C LYS A 13 -6.86 -42.22 1.71
N GLU A 14 -7.48 -43.38 1.63
CA GLU A 14 -7.11 -44.57 2.37
C GLU A 14 -6.73 -45.65 1.38
N LYS A 15 -5.66 -46.39 1.66
CA LYS A 15 -5.22 -47.51 0.82
C LYS A 15 -4.51 -48.58 1.62
N ARG A 16 -4.68 -49.83 1.20
CA ARG A 16 -3.92 -50.95 1.74
C ARG A 16 -2.51 -50.94 1.17
N ILE A 17 -1.51 -51.15 2.02
CA ILE A 17 -0.13 -51.30 1.57
C ILE A 17 0.04 -52.71 1.00
N ARG A 18 0.46 -52.78 -0.28
CA ARG A 18 0.77 -54.02 -0.98
C ARG A 18 2.28 -54.22 -0.98
N GLY A 19 2.71 -55.46 -0.75
CA GLY A 19 4.12 -55.83 -0.62
C GLY A 19 4.37 -56.49 0.71
N ASN A 20 5.33 -57.42 0.75
CA ASN A 20 5.65 -58.28 1.89
C ASN A 20 6.09 -57.43 3.10
N THR A 21 5.13 -56.97 3.89
CA THR A 21 5.35 -56.05 5.01
C THR A 21 4.91 -56.74 6.29
N THR A 22 5.75 -56.66 7.32
CA THR A 22 5.51 -57.27 8.62
C THR A 22 5.33 -56.18 9.67
N CYS A 23 4.28 -56.28 10.49
CA CYS A 23 4.05 -55.31 11.56
C CYS A 23 5.09 -55.49 12.68
N PRO A 24 5.85 -54.46 13.08
CA PRO A 24 6.88 -54.61 14.12
C PRO A 24 6.31 -54.81 15.53
N ASN A 25 5.00 -54.61 15.74
CA ASN A 25 4.35 -54.75 17.04
C ASN A 25 3.63 -56.08 17.24
N CYS A 26 3.17 -56.74 16.17
CA CYS A 26 2.38 -57.97 16.28
C CYS A 26 2.67 -59.01 15.18
N GLU A 27 3.69 -58.76 14.36
CA GLU A 27 4.20 -59.67 13.32
C GLU A 27 3.19 -60.09 12.23
N SER A 28 1.98 -59.54 12.25
CA SER A 28 1.01 -59.75 11.18
C SER A 28 1.55 -59.25 9.84
N GLN A 29 1.37 -60.07 8.80
CA GLN A 29 1.81 -59.76 7.44
C GLN A 29 0.73 -59.00 6.65
N ASN A 30 1.15 -58.05 5.82
CA ASN A 30 0.31 -57.34 4.85
C ASN A 30 -0.96 -56.70 5.45
N SER A 31 -0.86 -56.27 6.71
CA SER A 31 -1.98 -55.81 7.53
C SER A 31 -2.10 -54.28 7.60
N PHE A 32 -1.21 -53.52 6.94
CA PHE A 32 -1.20 -52.06 7.01
C PHE A 32 -2.20 -51.38 6.08
N ILE A 33 -2.87 -50.37 6.62
CA ILE A 33 -3.60 -49.33 5.88
C ILE A 33 -2.82 -48.03 6.01
N ALA A 34 -2.56 -47.37 4.88
CA ALA A 34 -2.10 -45.99 4.87
C ALA A 34 -3.27 -45.04 4.64
N THR A 35 -3.44 -44.11 5.57
CA THR A 35 -4.42 -43.02 5.47
C THR A 35 -3.68 -41.69 5.34
N THR A 36 -3.89 -41.01 4.23
CA THR A 36 -3.31 -39.70 3.97
C THR A 36 -4.32 -38.60 4.31
N PHE A 37 -3.89 -37.65 5.13
CA PHE A 37 -4.63 -36.45 5.50
C PHE A 37 -4.00 -35.22 4.85
N GLY A 38 -4.84 -34.33 4.33
CA GLY A 38 -4.45 -33.03 3.81
C GLY A 38 -4.71 -31.96 4.86
N LYS A 39 -3.67 -31.24 5.25
CA LYS A 39 -3.76 -30.07 6.13
C LYS A 39 -4.07 -28.83 5.29
N TYR A 40 -4.97 -28.01 5.78
CA TYR A 40 -5.36 -26.74 5.14
C TYR A 40 -5.54 -25.65 6.18
N LEU A 41 -5.24 -24.41 5.79
CA LEU A 41 -5.62 -23.26 6.59
C LEU A 41 -7.10 -23.00 6.41
N HIS A 42 -7.80 -22.73 7.50
CA HIS A 42 -9.17 -22.25 7.46
C HIS A 42 -9.32 -20.93 8.22
N VAL A 43 -10.29 -20.14 7.79
CA VAL A 43 -10.79 -18.97 8.50
C VAL A 43 -12.31 -19.10 8.54
N PHE A 44 -12.92 -18.99 9.72
CA PHE A 44 -14.36 -19.22 9.94
C PHE A 44 -14.87 -20.53 9.30
N TRP A 45 -14.17 -21.64 9.56
CA TRP A 45 -14.46 -22.97 8.98
C TRP A 45 -14.30 -23.11 7.45
N ILE A 46 -13.95 -22.04 6.72
CA ILE A 46 -13.77 -22.07 5.27
C ILE A 46 -12.31 -22.43 4.94
N PRO A 47 -12.03 -23.53 4.22
CA PRO A 47 -10.70 -23.86 3.73
C PRO A 47 -10.20 -22.82 2.71
N LEU A 48 -9.05 -22.20 2.98
CA LEU A 48 -8.48 -21.17 2.12
C LEU A 48 -7.40 -21.71 1.19
N PHE A 49 -6.44 -22.46 1.73
CA PHE A 49 -5.39 -23.07 0.93
C PHE A 49 -4.83 -24.34 1.58
N PRO A 50 -4.42 -25.33 0.77
CA PRO A 50 -3.72 -26.51 1.25
C PRO A 50 -2.31 -26.15 1.74
N LEU A 51 -1.89 -26.76 2.85
CA LEU A 51 -0.59 -26.52 3.48
C LEU A 51 0.37 -27.70 3.26
N SER A 52 -0.03 -28.89 3.72
CA SER A 52 0.81 -30.08 3.67
C SER A 52 -0.02 -31.35 3.70
N LYS A 53 0.62 -32.50 3.41
CA LYS A 53 0.01 -33.82 3.55
C LYS A 53 0.76 -34.60 4.61
N THR A 54 0.04 -35.39 5.39
CA THR A 54 0.64 -36.37 6.30
C THR A 54 0.00 -37.73 6.08
N THR A 55 0.78 -38.80 6.19
CA THR A 55 0.28 -40.17 6.04
C THR A 55 0.53 -40.94 7.32
N ILE A 56 -0.52 -41.53 7.86
CA ILE A 56 -0.49 -42.39 9.03
C ILE A 56 -0.70 -43.83 8.56
N LEU A 57 0.12 -44.75 9.06
CA LEU A 57 -0.05 -46.19 8.81
C LEU A 57 -0.67 -46.84 10.04
N GLU A 58 -1.78 -47.54 9.86
CA GLU A 58 -2.44 -48.32 10.90
C GLU A 58 -2.38 -49.81 10.56
N CYS A 59 -1.97 -50.64 11.52
CA CYS A 59 -2.10 -52.09 11.40
C CYS A 59 -3.54 -52.52 11.67
N LYS A 60 -4.20 -53.20 10.72
CA LYS A 60 -5.57 -53.73 10.92
C LYS A 60 -5.70 -54.73 12.06
N HIS A 61 -4.62 -55.43 12.40
CA HIS A 61 -4.62 -56.49 13.40
C HIS A 61 -4.50 -55.93 14.82
N CYS A 62 -3.39 -55.25 15.14
CA CYS A 62 -3.15 -54.72 16.49
C CYS A 62 -3.58 -53.26 16.70
N LYS A 63 -4.06 -52.58 15.66
CA LYS A 63 -4.49 -51.16 15.69
C LYS A 63 -3.39 -50.15 16.04
N LYS A 64 -2.13 -50.58 16.07
CA LYS A 64 -0.99 -49.67 16.26
C LYS A 64 -0.85 -48.76 15.03
N SER A 65 -0.80 -47.46 15.30
CA SER A 65 -0.57 -46.40 14.30
C SER A 65 0.87 -45.91 14.35
N TYR A 66 1.40 -45.60 13.16
CA TYR A 66 2.76 -45.11 12.97
C TYR A 66 2.75 -43.89 12.05
N ASN A 67 3.56 -42.90 12.39
CA ASN A 67 3.92 -41.84 11.45
C ASN A 67 4.91 -42.38 10.41
N GLN A 68 5.00 -41.71 9.26
CA GLN A 68 5.87 -42.15 8.17
C GLN A 68 7.37 -42.19 8.56
N ASN A 69 7.80 -41.39 9.52
CA ASN A 69 9.16 -41.37 10.06
C ASN A 69 9.43 -42.45 11.12
N GLU A 70 8.40 -43.13 11.62
CA GLU A 70 8.50 -44.15 12.68
C GLU A 70 8.55 -45.59 12.11
N ILE A 71 8.28 -45.76 10.81
CA ILE A 71 8.21 -47.08 10.18
C ILE A 71 9.57 -47.56 9.66
N PRO A 72 9.84 -48.88 9.70
CA PRO A 72 11.00 -49.49 9.05
C PRO A 72 11.10 -49.15 7.55
N THR A 73 12.33 -49.15 7.03
CA THR A 73 12.66 -48.77 5.65
C THR A 73 11.91 -49.60 4.61
N GLU A 74 11.67 -50.89 4.87
CA GLU A 74 10.93 -51.80 4.00
C GLU A 74 9.47 -51.37 3.80
N ILE A 75 8.79 -51.00 4.90
CA ILE A 75 7.42 -50.53 4.87
C ILE A 75 7.33 -49.17 4.16
N ASN A 76 8.32 -48.31 4.38
CA ASN A 76 8.39 -47.02 3.70
C ASN A 76 8.58 -47.19 2.18
N LYS A 77 9.43 -48.13 1.74
CA LYS A 77 9.57 -48.48 0.31
C LYS A 77 8.25 -48.97 -0.29
N ALA A 78 7.50 -49.83 0.42
CA ALA A 78 6.19 -50.30 -0.03
C ALA A 78 5.18 -49.16 -0.13
N LEU A 79 5.15 -48.25 0.85
CA LEU A 79 4.32 -47.04 0.83
C LEU A 79 4.67 -46.12 -0.36
N LEU A 80 5.95 -45.89 -0.63
CA LEU A 80 6.41 -45.07 -1.75
C LEU A 80 6.02 -45.68 -3.10
N LYS A 81 6.17 -47.00 -3.26
CA LYS A 81 5.71 -47.72 -4.45
C LYS A 81 4.21 -47.56 -4.66
N GLU A 82 3.43 -47.74 -3.59
CA GLU A 82 1.98 -47.56 -3.63
C GLU A 82 1.57 -46.10 -3.89
N ASN A 83 2.37 -45.11 -3.45
CA ASN A 83 2.16 -43.69 -3.77
C ASN A 83 2.44 -43.38 -5.24
N LYS A 84 3.42 -44.04 -5.87
CA LYS A 84 3.69 -43.89 -7.32
C LYS A 84 2.57 -44.50 -8.16
N LEU A 85 2.08 -45.68 -7.79
CA LEU A 85 1.01 -46.38 -8.53
C LEU A 85 -0.35 -45.71 -8.33
N ASN A 86 -0.68 -45.34 -7.09
CA ASN A 86 -1.97 -44.80 -6.69
C ASN A 86 -1.79 -43.46 -5.98
N PRO A 87 -1.43 -42.39 -6.72
CA PRO A 87 -1.10 -41.09 -6.13
C PRO A 87 -2.27 -40.50 -5.35
N VAL A 88 -1.93 -39.76 -4.30
CA VAL A 88 -2.89 -38.97 -3.52
C VAL A 88 -3.01 -37.61 -4.21
N LYS A 89 -4.10 -37.42 -4.96
CA LYS A 89 -4.39 -36.16 -5.65
C LYS A 89 -4.43 -35.00 -4.67
N ALA A 90 -4.09 -33.80 -5.16
CA ALA A 90 -4.28 -32.59 -4.38
C ALA A 90 -5.80 -32.35 -4.16
N PRO A 91 -6.23 -32.00 -2.94
CA PRO A 91 -7.62 -31.68 -2.67
C PRO A 91 -8.00 -30.35 -3.31
N LEU A 92 -8.72 -30.40 -4.44
CA LEU A 92 -9.17 -29.21 -5.15
C LEU A 92 -10.07 -28.31 -4.27
N TRP A 93 -10.86 -28.92 -3.38
CA TRP A 93 -11.75 -28.22 -2.45
C TRP A 93 -11.02 -27.35 -1.40
N HIS A 94 -9.76 -27.66 -1.07
CA HIS A 94 -9.01 -26.87 -0.08
C HIS A 94 -8.68 -25.45 -0.57
N GLY A 95 -8.78 -25.19 -1.88
CA GLY A 95 -8.53 -23.87 -2.47
C GLY A 95 -9.78 -23.10 -2.89
N CYS A 96 -10.97 -23.71 -2.83
CA CYS A 96 -12.21 -23.07 -3.30
C CYS A 96 -12.57 -21.81 -2.50
N GLY A 97 -12.39 -21.85 -1.17
CA GLY A 97 -12.65 -20.68 -0.32
C GLY A 97 -11.68 -19.52 -0.61
N GLY A 98 -10.41 -19.82 -0.85
CA GLY A 98 -9.42 -18.82 -1.26
C GLY A 98 -9.79 -18.15 -2.59
N LEU A 99 -10.24 -18.94 -3.57
CA LEU A 99 -10.65 -18.41 -4.88
C LEU A 99 -11.85 -17.46 -4.76
N ILE A 100 -12.84 -17.79 -3.93
CA ILE A 100 -14.01 -16.92 -3.67
C ILE A 100 -13.56 -15.59 -3.05
N LEU A 101 -12.65 -15.63 -2.07
CA LEU A 101 -12.14 -14.40 -1.45
C LEU A 101 -11.34 -13.54 -2.44
N ILE A 102 -10.55 -14.17 -3.32
CA ILE A 102 -9.82 -13.45 -4.38
C ILE A 102 -10.80 -12.80 -5.35
N VAL A 103 -11.85 -13.51 -5.80
CA VAL A 103 -12.86 -12.95 -6.70
C VAL A 103 -13.60 -11.79 -6.02
N LEU A 104 -14.01 -11.94 -4.77
CA LEU A 104 -14.67 -10.87 -4.02
C LEU A 104 -13.76 -9.65 -3.86
N PHE A 105 -12.49 -9.87 -3.53
CA PHE A 105 -11.50 -8.80 -3.45
C PHE A 105 -11.30 -8.11 -4.80
N LEU A 106 -11.22 -8.86 -5.91
CA LEU A 106 -11.10 -8.30 -7.25
C LEU A 106 -12.35 -7.53 -7.65
N VAL A 107 -13.56 -8.01 -7.32
CA VAL A 107 -14.80 -7.28 -7.60
C VAL A 107 -14.84 -5.97 -6.81
N VAL A 108 -14.50 -5.99 -5.53
CA VAL A 108 -14.41 -4.78 -4.71
C VAL A 108 -13.33 -3.84 -5.24
N PHE A 109 -12.17 -4.36 -5.60
CA PHE A 109 -11.07 -3.59 -6.17
C PHE A 109 -11.48 -2.94 -7.50
N ILE A 110 -12.07 -3.71 -8.41
CA ILE A 110 -12.61 -3.20 -9.68
C ILE A 110 -13.68 -2.16 -9.38
N PHE A 111 -14.61 -2.41 -8.46
CA PHE A 111 -15.64 -1.44 -8.07
C PHE A 111 -15.03 -0.13 -7.55
N ILE A 112 -13.99 -0.18 -6.72
CA ILE A 112 -13.26 1.01 -6.26
C ILE A 112 -12.62 1.73 -7.44
N MET A 113 -11.95 1.00 -8.35
CA MET A 113 -11.28 1.58 -9.52
C MET A 113 -12.27 2.12 -10.57
N THR A 114 -13.44 1.51 -10.72
CA THR A 114 -14.51 2.00 -11.64
C THR A 114 -15.27 3.16 -11.02
N ASN A 115 -15.41 3.21 -9.70
CA ASN A 115 -15.90 4.41 -9.00
C ASN A 115 -14.89 5.57 -9.04
N GLU A 116 -13.66 5.33 -9.51
CA GLU A 116 -12.73 6.40 -9.87
C GLU A 116 -13.11 7.09 -11.21
N SER A 117 -14.17 6.63 -11.89
CA SER A 117 -14.65 7.19 -13.17
C SER A 117 -16.07 7.75 -13.20
N GLU A 118 -16.76 7.78 -12.07
CA GLU A 118 -17.77 8.83 -11.82
C GLU A 118 -17.49 9.34 -10.41
N ALA A 119 -16.63 10.36 -10.35
CA ALA A 119 -16.89 11.37 -9.35
C ALA A 119 -18.34 11.80 -9.59
N ASP A 120 -19.27 11.26 -8.79
CA ASP A 120 -20.38 12.03 -8.25
C ASP A 120 -19.83 13.44 -8.11
N PRO A 121 -20.41 14.49 -8.73
CA PRO A 121 -19.83 15.81 -8.64
C PRO A 121 -19.88 16.19 -7.16
N ILE A 122 -18.84 15.77 -6.42
CA ILE A 122 -18.22 16.50 -5.34
C ILE A 122 -18.28 17.88 -5.94
N LYS A 123 -19.15 18.68 -5.36
CA LYS A 123 -19.25 20.09 -5.66
C LYS A 123 -17.87 20.59 -5.30
N ILE A 124 -16.92 20.46 -6.25
CA ILE A 124 -15.51 20.79 -6.06
C ILE A 124 -15.64 22.24 -5.71
N ASP A 125 -15.38 22.51 -4.44
CA ASP A 125 -15.64 23.82 -3.89
C ASP A 125 -14.99 24.83 -4.87
N PRO A 126 -15.69 25.90 -5.26
CA PRO A 126 -15.20 26.81 -6.29
C PRO A 126 -13.76 27.27 -6.06
N MET A 127 -13.32 27.41 -4.80
CA MET A 127 -11.95 27.79 -4.46
C MET A 127 -10.96 26.65 -4.70
N THR A 128 -11.36 25.41 -4.45
CA THR A 128 -10.54 24.23 -4.80
C THR A 128 -10.30 24.18 -6.31
N LYS A 129 -11.30 24.51 -7.12
CA LYS A 129 -11.13 24.60 -8.58
C LYS A 129 -10.13 25.71 -8.95
N LEU A 130 -10.27 26.89 -8.36
CA LEU A 130 -9.34 28.01 -8.60
C LEU A 130 -7.89 27.67 -8.22
N LEU A 131 -7.69 26.96 -7.09
CA LEU A 131 -6.38 26.48 -6.68
C LEU A 131 -5.79 25.49 -7.70
N MET A 132 -6.60 24.56 -8.20
CA MET A 132 -6.16 23.61 -9.23
C MET A 132 -5.79 24.31 -10.54
N ASP A 133 -6.58 25.31 -10.95
CA ASP A 133 -6.32 26.13 -12.14
C ASP A 133 -5.02 26.94 -12.01
N ASP A 134 -4.64 27.36 -10.80
CA ASP A 134 -3.36 28.04 -10.56
C ASP A 134 -2.18 27.04 -10.45
N ILE A 135 -2.37 25.85 -9.85
CA ILE A 135 -1.35 24.80 -9.78
C ILE A 135 -0.87 24.35 -11.16
N VAL A 136 -1.73 24.35 -12.18
CA VAL A 136 -1.33 23.95 -13.54
C VAL A 136 -0.50 25.01 -14.27
N LYS A 137 -0.48 26.26 -13.79
CA LYS A 137 0.26 27.38 -14.40
C LYS A 137 1.74 27.42 -14.03
N VAL A 138 2.20 26.54 -13.13
CA VAL A 138 3.62 26.48 -12.72
C VAL A 138 4.55 26.32 -13.92
N SER A 139 5.55 27.20 -13.99
CA SER A 139 6.52 27.27 -15.09
C SER A 139 7.94 27.05 -14.58
N SER A 140 8.76 26.34 -15.37
CA SER A 140 10.20 26.25 -15.13
C SER A 140 10.97 27.50 -15.56
N SER A 141 10.33 28.41 -16.29
CA SER A 141 10.91 29.63 -16.85
C SER A 141 9.94 30.80 -16.68
N PRO A 142 9.68 31.23 -15.42
CA PRO A 142 8.93 32.47 -15.19
C PRO A 142 9.67 33.65 -15.83
N THR A 143 8.92 34.61 -16.36
CA THR A 143 9.47 35.86 -16.91
C THR A 143 8.94 37.05 -16.09
N ILE A 144 9.62 38.19 -16.14
CA ILE A 144 9.18 39.41 -15.46
C ILE A 144 7.73 39.79 -15.85
N GLU A 145 7.38 39.59 -17.12
CA GLU A 145 6.06 39.92 -17.69
C GLU A 145 4.96 38.96 -17.23
N THR A 146 5.28 37.67 -17.09
CA THR A 146 4.29 36.64 -16.78
C THR A 146 4.15 36.40 -15.28
N ASP A 147 5.26 36.49 -14.54
CA ASP A 147 5.34 36.20 -13.11
C ASP A 147 6.65 36.76 -12.52
N SER A 148 6.62 38.04 -12.15
CA SER A 148 7.79 38.77 -11.64
C SER A 148 8.32 38.23 -10.32
N ILE A 149 7.45 37.80 -9.40
CA ILE A 149 7.88 37.27 -8.10
C ILE A 149 8.55 35.90 -8.29
N SER A 150 7.96 34.99 -9.06
CA SER A 150 8.62 33.71 -9.37
C SER A 150 9.93 33.90 -10.13
N PHE A 151 10.02 34.93 -10.99
CA PHE A 151 11.26 35.30 -11.68
C PHE A 151 12.39 35.65 -10.71
N TYR A 152 12.11 36.42 -9.64
CA TYR A 152 13.10 36.77 -8.62
C TYR A 152 13.33 35.67 -7.57
N LEU A 153 12.28 34.89 -7.23
CA LEU A 153 12.40 33.78 -6.29
C LEU A 153 13.29 32.66 -6.82
N LYS A 154 13.19 32.34 -8.11
CA LYS A 154 13.95 31.25 -8.71
C LYS A 154 15.48 31.35 -8.48
N PRO A 155 16.17 32.44 -8.84
CA PRO A 155 17.61 32.56 -8.59
C PRO A 155 17.94 32.56 -7.09
N CYS A 156 17.13 33.19 -6.24
CA CYS A 156 17.35 33.21 -4.79
C CYS A 156 17.26 31.81 -4.16
N ILE A 157 16.23 31.04 -4.52
CA ILE A 157 16.06 29.66 -4.02
C ILE A 157 17.19 28.79 -4.56
N ASN A 158 17.59 28.97 -5.82
CA ASN A 158 18.71 28.23 -6.42
C ASN A 158 20.04 28.45 -5.69
N SER A 159 20.27 29.63 -5.09
CA SER A 159 21.47 29.92 -4.30
C SER A 159 21.35 29.51 -2.83
N SER A 160 20.14 29.32 -2.31
CA SER A 160 19.89 29.10 -0.88
C SER A 160 19.81 27.63 -0.47
N ILE A 161 19.68 26.70 -1.43
CA ILE A 161 19.57 25.26 -1.14
C ILE A 161 20.66 24.45 -1.84
N GLU A 162 21.36 23.63 -1.08
CA GLU A 162 22.32 22.65 -1.58
C GLU A 162 21.68 21.25 -1.66
N GLY A 163 22.09 20.42 -2.62
CA GLY A 163 21.64 19.02 -2.73
C GLY A 163 20.26 18.79 -3.37
N ILE A 164 19.48 19.85 -3.66
CA ILE A 164 18.23 19.77 -4.43
C ILE A 164 18.54 20.14 -5.89
N LYS A 165 18.03 19.37 -6.85
CA LYS A 165 18.08 19.75 -8.28
C LYS A 165 17.12 20.90 -8.57
N THR A 166 17.55 22.11 -8.26
CA THR A 166 16.74 23.32 -8.34
C THR A 166 16.29 23.68 -9.76
N ASN A 167 17.04 23.23 -10.77
CA ASN A 167 16.74 23.43 -12.20
C ASN A 167 15.43 22.76 -12.66
N GLU A 168 14.90 21.80 -11.90
CA GLU A 168 13.65 21.09 -12.22
C GLU A 168 12.43 21.63 -11.47
N ILE A 169 12.63 22.62 -10.58
CA ILE A 169 11.54 23.24 -9.83
C ILE A 169 10.78 24.19 -10.75
N LYS A 170 9.45 24.08 -10.72
CA LYS A 170 8.54 25.00 -11.39
C LYS A 170 7.89 25.92 -10.38
N TYR A 171 7.65 27.16 -10.78
CA TYR A 171 7.18 28.24 -9.93
C TYR A 171 5.92 28.87 -10.53
N TYR A 172 5.03 29.30 -9.66
CA TYR A 172 3.93 30.20 -9.98
C TYR A 172 3.65 31.08 -8.77
N SER A 173 3.41 32.36 -9.00
CA SER A 173 2.99 33.29 -7.98
C SER A 173 1.78 34.09 -8.43
N LYS A 174 1.01 34.57 -7.47
CA LYS A 174 -0.17 35.39 -7.73
C LYS A 174 -0.47 36.28 -6.53
N ILE A 175 -0.58 37.57 -6.77
CA ILE A 175 -1.09 38.52 -5.79
C ILE A 175 -2.60 38.67 -5.97
N LYS A 176 -3.34 38.65 -4.86
CA LYS A 176 -4.74 39.04 -4.79
C LYS A 176 -4.93 39.90 -3.53
N LYS A 177 -5.15 41.21 -3.71
CA LYS A 177 -5.21 42.18 -2.61
C LYS A 177 -3.94 42.12 -1.74
N ASN A 178 -4.08 41.87 -0.43
CA ASN A 178 -2.97 41.73 0.52
C ASN A 178 -2.43 40.30 0.64
N LYS A 179 -2.86 39.38 -0.23
CA LYS A 179 -2.45 37.96 -0.17
C LYS A 179 -1.52 37.64 -1.32
N LEU A 180 -0.46 36.90 -1.03
CA LEU A 180 0.49 36.37 -2.02
C LEU A 180 0.43 34.85 -2.01
N LEU A 181 0.06 34.24 -3.14
CA LEU A 181 0.16 32.81 -3.36
C LEU A 181 1.49 32.49 -4.03
N VAL A 182 2.22 31.51 -3.51
CA VAL A 182 3.47 30.98 -4.09
C VAL A 182 3.34 29.46 -4.20
N LEU A 183 3.39 28.93 -5.41
CA LEU A 183 3.27 27.51 -5.71
C LEU A 183 4.56 26.99 -6.35
N LEU A 184 5.10 25.93 -5.77
CA LEU A 184 6.26 25.22 -6.30
C LEU A 184 5.84 23.80 -6.70
N LYS A 185 6.37 23.31 -7.82
CA LYS A 185 6.24 21.90 -8.22
C LYS A 185 7.60 21.25 -8.37
N VAL A 186 7.81 20.15 -7.64
CA VAL A 186 9.07 19.40 -7.61
C VAL A 186 8.82 17.96 -8.08
N MET A 187 9.53 17.54 -9.14
CA MET A 187 9.34 16.23 -9.78
C MET A 187 10.17 15.12 -9.13
N ASP A 188 11.41 15.41 -8.71
CA ASP A 188 12.30 14.43 -8.07
C ASP A 188 12.58 14.78 -6.59
N MET A 189 11.72 14.27 -5.71
CA MET A 189 11.89 14.36 -4.24
C MET A 189 12.37 13.03 -3.63
N LYS A 190 12.68 12.01 -4.46
CA LYS A 190 13.01 10.66 -3.98
C LYS A 190 14.38 10.58 -3.32
N LYS A 191 15.29 11.50 -3.65
CA LYS A 191 16.65 11.56 -3.09
C LYS A 191 16.81 12.54 -1.93
N ILE A 192 15.75 13.26 -1.55
CA ILE A 192 15.79 14.30 -0.52
C ILE A 192 15.15 13.74 0.75
N GLU A 193 15.93 13.69 1.83
CA GLU A 193 15.48 13.27 3.17
C GLU A 193 14.31 14.15 3.63
N LYS A 194 13.38 13.60 4.42
CA LYS A 194 12.16 14.34 4.82
C LYS A 194 12.48 15.63 5.59
N SER A 195 13.54 15.63 6.39
CA SER A 195 14.10 16.80 7.08
C SER A 195 14.47 17.89 6.08
N SER A 196 15.24 17.54 5.04
CA SER A 196 15.68 18.45 3.98
C SER A 196 14.56 18.93 3.05
N ARG A 197 13.37 18.33 3.08
CA ARG A 197 12.21 18.88 2.34
C ARG A 197 11.72 20.18 2.95
N LYS A 198 11.82 20.33 4.28
CA LYS A 198 11.44 21.56 4.98
C LYS A 198 12.37 22.72 4.61
N GLU A 199 13.65 22.43 4.37
CA GLU A 199 14.65 23.42 3.93
C GLU A 199 14.23 24.13 2.65
N LEU A 200 13.58 23.43 1.70
CA LEU A 200 13.04 24.10 0.50
C LEU A 200 11.99 25.15 0.87
N LEU A 201 11.08 24.85 1.80
CA LEU A 201 10.07 25.81 2.20
C LEU A 201 10.69 26.96 2.99
N PHE A 202 11.64 26.68 3.87
CA PHE A 202 12.36 27.72 4.60
C PHE A 202 13.16 28.63 3.67
N ALA A 203 13.84 28.08 2.66
CA ALA A 203 14.52 28.88 1.65
C ALA A 203 13.54 29.76 0.83
N VAL A 204 12.32 29.26 0.55
CA VAL A 204 11.29 30.10 -0.08
C VAL A 204 10.91 31.26 0.85
N GLU A 205 10.73 31.00 2.14
CA GLU A 205 10.41 32.05 3.11
C GLU A 205 11.53 33.08 3.26
N ASP A 206 12.77 32.63 3.41
CA ASP A 206 13.94 33.52 3.52
C ASP A 206 14.05 34.40 2.26
N CYS A 207 13.86 33.82 1.08
CA CYS A 207 13.83 34.59 -0.17
C CYS A 207 12.66 35.57 -0.25
N LEU A 208 11.47 35.21 0.26
CA LEU A 208 10.34 36.13 0.33
C LEU A 208 10.57 37.26 1.35
N LEU A 209 11.30 36.97 2.44
CA LEU A 209 11.72 37.95 3.44
C LEU A 209 12.68 38.97 2.83
N ASP A 210 13.72 38.49 2.14
CA ASP A 210 14.73 39.34 1.49
C ASP A 210 14.13 40.24 0.40
N LEU A 211 13.04 39.80 -0.23
CA LEU A 211 12.27 40.58 -1.20
C LEU A 211 11.28 41.56 -0.53
N GLY A 212 11.17 41.58 0.80
CA GLY A 212 10.21 42.39 1.56
C GLY A 212 8.75 41.94 1.41
N LEU A 213 8.51 40.74 0.85
CA LEU A 213 7.18 40.25 0.52
C LEU A 213 6.45 39.67 1.73
N LEU A 214 7.16 39.07 2.69
CA LEU A 214 6.54 38.56 3.93
C LEU A 214 6.00 39.67 4.83
N GLU A 215 6.61 40.85 4.80
CA GLU A 215 6.15 42.01 5.57
C GLU A 215 4.97 42.73 4.88
N THR A 216 4.88 42.58 3.56
CA THR A 216 3.87 43.25 2.74
C THR A 216 2.60 42.40 2.56
N TYR A 217 2.73 41.08 2.46
CA TYR A 217 1.63 40.19 2.08
C TYR A 217 1.45 39.02 3.03
N ASP A 218 0.19 38.63 3.22
CA ASP A 218 -0.20 37.34 3.78
C ASP A 218 0.21 36.23 2.79
N CYS A 219 1.32 35.55 3.08
CA CYS A 219 1.91 34.56 2.18
C CYS A 219 1.30 33.16 2.34
N TYR A 220 0.83 32.59 1.24
CA TYR A 220 0.31 31.23 1.10
C TYR A 220 1.26 30.43 0.21
N ILE A 221 2.05 29.55 0.81
CA ILE A 221 3.11 28.79 0.16
C ILE A 221 2.70 27.32 0.06
N GLY A 222 2.70 26.77 -1.16
CA GLY A 222 2.39 25.37 -1.43
C GLY A 222 3.49 24.69 -2.24
N VAL A 223 4.00 23.56 -1.74
CA VAL A 223 4.99 22.73 -2.46
C VAL A 223 4.34 21.43 -2.89
N LYS A 224 4.07 21.28 -4.20
CA LYS A 224 3.47 20.08 -4.79
C LYS A 224 4.55 19.12 -5.29
N GLY A 225 4.43 17.85 -4.90
CA GLY A 225 5.23 16.76 -5.44
C GLY A 225 4.66 16.24 -6.75
N LYS A 226 5.09 15.02 -7.14
CA LYS A 226 4.57 14.36 -8.35
C LYS A 226 3.06 14.10 -8.29
N TRP A 227 2.56 13.69 -7.13
CA TRP A 227 1.17 13.21 -6.98
C TRP A 227 0.35 14.09 -6.04
N ASN A 228 0.94 14.52 -4.93
CA ASN A 228 0.24 15.17 -3.83
C ASN A 228 0.95 16.45 -3.35
N MET A 229 0.27 17.24 -2.53
CA MET A 229 0.89 18.37 -1.83
C MET A 229 1.83 17.82 -0.75
N LEU A 230 3.06 18.34 -0.68
CA LEU A 230 4.10 17.88 0.23
C LEU A 230 4.25 18.77 1.45
N LEU A 231 4.16 20.08 1.24
CA LEU A 231 4.33 21.11 2.26
C LEU A 231 3.34 22.25 1.99
N VAL A 232 2.76 22.79 3.05
CA VAL A 232 1.97 24.01 3.01
C VAL A 232 2.35 24.90 4.18
N LYS A 233 2.49 26.21 3.93
CA LYS A 233 2.59 27.21 4.99
C LYS A 233 1.75 28.42 4.62
N THR A 234 0.99 28.91 5.59
CA THR A 234 0.15 30.10 5.48
C THR A 234 0.32 30.95 6.74
N PRO A 235 -0.25 32.16 6.83
CA PRO A 235 -0.10 32.98 8.03
C PRO A 235 -0.66 32.31 9.30
N TYR A 236 -1.66 31.45 9.13
CA TYR A 236 -2.41 30.86 10.24
C TYR A 236 -2.06 29.39 10.49
N ASN A 237 -1.61 28.66 9.47
CA ASN A 237 -1.43 27.21 9.55
C ASN A 237 -0.17 26.76 8.79
N SER A 238 0.40 25.63 9.20
CA SER A 238 1.44 24.97 8.44
C SER A 238 1.30 23.45 8.52
N ASP A 239 1.62 22.77 7.42
CA ASP A 239 1.76 21.33 7.36
C ASP A 239 3.07 21.00 6.65
N LEU A 240 4.09 20.75 7.47
CA LEU A 240 5.47 20.54 7.04
C LEU A 240 5.91 19.07 7.14
N GLY A 241 4.96 18.13 7.17
CA GLY A 241 5.25 16.69 7.33
C GLY A 241 6.03 16.07 6.16
N GLY A 242 6.03 16.71 4.99
CA GLY A 242 6.87 16.35 3.83
C GLY A 242 6.46 15.07 3.11
N ARG A 243 5.33 14.45 3.50
CA ARG A 243 4.74 13.28 2.84
C ARG A 243 3.39 13.58 2.21
N PHE A 244 2.46 14.15 2.98
CA PHE A 244 1.13 14.60 2.54
C PHE A 244 0.78 15.83 3.37
N ALA A 245 0.72 17.00 2.73
CA ALA A 245 0.28 18.23 3.37
C ALA A 245 -1.18 18.54 3.03
N ASN A 246 -1.92 19.09 3.98
CA ASN A 246 -3.30 19.50 3.77
C ASN A 246 -3.38 20.74 2.86
N MET A 247 -3.74 20.53 1.58
CA MET A 247 -3.87 21.64 0.62
C MET A 247 -4.99 22.63 0.98
N ASN A 248 -5.96 22.22 1.82
CA ASN A 248 -7.09 23.07 2.18
C ASN A 248 -6.65 24.34 2.92
N PHE A 249 -5.46 24.32 3.54
CA PHE A 249 -4.89 25.51 4.14
C PHE A 249 -4.60 26.63 3.15
N LEU A 250 -4.45 26.33 1.85
CA LEU A 250 -4.28 27.34 0.79
C LEU A 250 -5.59 27.97 0.33
N LEU A 251 -6.74 27.35 0.62
CA LEU A 251 -8.04 27.82 0.14
C LEU A 251 -8.38 29.25 0.59
N PRO A 252 -8.08 29.69 1.83
CA PRO A 252 -8.34 31.07 2.27
C PRO A 252 -7.67 32.17 1.43
N PHE A 253 -6.69 31.84 0.58
CA PHE A 253 -6.19 32.76 -0.46
C PHE A 253 -7.32 33.24 -1.41
N TYR A 254 -8.24 32.35 -1.74
CA TYR A 254 -9.30 32.58 -2.72
C TYR A 254 -10.57 33.19 -2.14
N ASP A 255 -10.70 33.23 -0.81
CA ASP A 255 -11.85 33.85 -0.16
C ASP A 255 -12.07 35.26 -0.73
N ASN A 256 -13.31 35.53 -1.10
CA ASN A 256 -13.77 36.90 -1.27
C ASN A 256 -14.17 37.35 0.12
N ASP A 257 -13.42 38.28 0.71
CA ASP A 257 -13.59 38.70 2.10
C ASP A 257 -15.07 38.90 2.45
N SER A 258 -15.66 37.90 3.11
CA SER A 258 -16.66 38.15 4.13
C SER A 258 -15.85 38.19 5.41
N ILE A 259 -15.71 39.41 5.91
CA ILE A 259 -15.06 39.85 7.15
C ILE A 259 -15.35 38.87 8.31
N PRO A 260 -14.41 38.71 9.27
CA PRO A 260 -14.57 37.83 10.42
C PRO A 260 -15.88 38.10 11.16
N THR A 261 -16.71 37.07 11.33
CA THR A 261 -17.79 37.11 12.32
C THR A 261 -17.14 36.99 13.70
N ILE A 262 -16.81 38.14 14.30
CA ILE A 262 -16.91 38.28 15.75
C ILE A 262 -18.40 38.47 16.03
N ASN A 263 -19.01 37.44 16.61
CA ASN A 263 -20.10 37.48 17.58
C ASN A 263 -20.30 36.07 18.14
#